data_AF-A0A8C9EGH6-F1
#
_entry.id   AF-A0A8C9EGH6-F1
#
_cell.length_a   1.000
_cell.length_b   1.000
_cell.length_c   1.000
_cell.angle_alpha   90.00
_cell.angle_beta   90.00
_cell.angle_gamma   90.00
#
_symmetry.space_group_name_H-M   'P 1'
#
loop_
_entity.id
_entity.type
_entity.pdbx_description
1 polymer ?
#
loop_
_entity_poly.entity_id
_entity_poly.type
_entity_poly.pdbx_seq_one_letter_code
_entity_poly.pdbx_strand_id
1 'polypeptide(L)'
;MSMKGRFPILRTLQYLGQGDIVFKESVKVMTVNYNTHGELGEGARRFVFFNIPQIQYKNPWVQIMMFKNMTPTPFLRFYLGKPSRERSRRKNSFLTQPTLAPESIACGSASVRWRGRCPARAWCHCPGK
;
A
#
# COMPACT_ATOMS: atom_id res chain seq x y z
N MET A 1 -27.15 -18.65 -30.51
CA MET A 1 -27.51 -19.02 -29.12
C MET A 1 -27.29 -17.82 -28.22
N SER A 2 -28.26 -17.44 -27.38
CA SER A 2 -28.08 -16.32 -26.43
C SER A 2 -27.34 -16.79 -25.17
N MET A 3 -26.45 -15.96 -24.64
CA MET A 3 -25.68 -16.29 -23.44
C MET A 3 -26.58 -16.33 -22.20
N LYS A 4 -26.46 -17.38 -21.38
CA LYS A 4 -27.26 -17.57 -20.16
C LYS A 4 -26.76 -16.68 -19.01
N GLY A 5 -27.67 -16.07 -18.25
CA GLY A 5 -27.38 -15.32 -17.01
C GLY A 5 -27.82 -13.85 -17.06
N ARG A 6 -27.95 -13.20 -15.89
CA ARG A 6 -28.48 -11.83 -15.76
C ARG A 6 -27.61 -10.77 -16.42
N PHE A 7 -26.28 -10.95 -16.40
CA PHE A 7 -25.31 -10.02 -16.96
C PHE A 7 -24.32 -10.77 -17.87
N PRO A 8 -24.68 -11.05 -19.14
CA PRO A 8 -23.82 -11.78 -20.06
C PRO A 8 -22.54 -10.99 -20.42
N ILE A 9 -22.60 -9.66 -20.39
CA ILE A 9 -21.47 -8.77 -20.69
C ILE A 9 -20.23 -9.06 -19.83
N LEU A 10 -20.40 -9.53 -18.58
CA LEU A 10 -19.29 -9.82 -17.66
C LEU A 10 -18.38 -10.95 -18.12
N ARG A 11 -18.82 -11.76 -19.10
CA ARG A 11 -18.04 -12.86 -19.67
C ARG A 11 -17.39 -12.51 -21.01
N THR A 12 -17.47 -11.25 -21.43
CA THR A 12 -16.81 -10.78 -22.66
C THR A 12 -15.34 -10.45 -22.39
N LEU A 13 -14.48 -10.72 -23.37
CA LEU A 13 -13.05 -10.37 -23.27
C LEU A 13 -12.83 -8.87 -23.12
N GLN A 14 -13.69 -8.06 -23.75
CA GLN A 14 -13.64 -6.59 -23.64
C GLN A 14 -13.82 -6.14 -22.19
N TYR A 15 -14.80 -6.70 -21.46
CA TYR A 15 -15.03 -6.35 -20.07
C TYR A 15 -13.91 -6.83 -19.15
N LEU A 16 -13.40 -8.04 -19.36
CA LEU A 16 -12.29 -8.59 -18.56
C LEU A 16 -10.97 -7.83 -18.80
N GLY A 17 -10.76 -7.32 -20.01
CA GLY A 17 -9.59 -6.54 -20.38
C GLY A 17 -9.57 -5.12 -19.80
N GLN A 18 -10.74 -4.54 -19.51
CA GLN A 18 -10.90 -3.18 -18.97
C GLN A 18 -10.46 -3.01 -17.52
N GLY A 19 -10.27 -4.09 -16.77
CA GLY A 19 -9.80 -4.01 -15.38
C GLY A 19 -8.36 -3.52 -15.28
N ASP A 20 -8.12 -2.50 -14.46
CA ASP A 20 -6.79 -1.88 -14.27
C ASP A 20 -6.00 -2.48 -13.08
N ILE A 21 -6.63 -3.39 -12.32
CA ILE A 21 -6.04 -3.90 -11.07
C ILE A 21 -5.10 -5.07 -11.35
N VAL A 22 -3.79 -4.78 -11.35
CA VAL A 22 -2.71 -5.79 -11.39
C VAL A 22 -2.03 -5.86 -10.02
N PHE A 23 -1.94 -7.07 -9.46
CA PHE A 23 -1.30 -7.29 -8.17
C PHE A 23 0.22 -7.37 -8.29
N LYS A 24 0.89 -6.96 -7.20
CA LYS A 24 2.32 -7.21 -7.04
C LYS A 24 2.58 -8.70 -6.84
N GLU A 25 3.74 -9.17 -7.29
CA GLU A 25 4.18 -10.57 -7.16
C GLU A 25 4.21 -11.09 -5.71
N SER A 26 4.30 -10.17 -4.74
CA SER A 26 4.24 -10.47 -3.32
C SER A 26 2.88 -11.02 -2.89
N VAL A 27 1.78 -10.67 -3.56
CA VAL A 27 0.44 -11.14 -3.21
C VAL A 27 0.26 -12.55 -3.77
N LYS A 28 -0.01 -13.52 -2.90
CA LYS A 28 -0.23 -14.92 -3.30
C LYS A 28 -1.68 -15.35 -3.15
N VAL A 29 -2.31 -14.96 -2.04
CA VAL A 29 -3.71 -15.32 -1.76
C VAL A 29 -4.49 -14.07 -1.38
N MET A 30 -5.67 -13.92 -1.97
CA MET A 30 -6.67 -12.93 -1.62
C MET A 30 -7.92 -13.65 -1.13
N THR A 31 -8.36 -13.31 0.08
CA THR A 31 -9.62 -13.81 0.64
C THR A 31 -10.62 -12.68 0.74
N VAL A 32 -11.82 -12.89 0.21
CA VAL A 32 -12.95 -11.95 0.29
C VAL A 32 -14.01 -12.56 1.16
N ASN A 33 -14.33 -11.90 2.28
CA ASN A 33 -15.43 -12.30 3.13
C ASN A 33 -16.57 -11.29 2.99
N TYR A 34 -17.76 -11.76 2.67
CA TYR A 34 -18.92 -10.90 2.49
C TYR A 34 -20.21 -11.59 2.94
N ASN A 35 -21.22 -10.77 3.23
CA ASN A 35 -22.52 -11.25 3.66
C ASN A 35 -23.54 -11.17 2.54
N THR A 36 -24.45 -12.15 2.48
CA THR A 36 -25.54 -12.21 1.50
C THR A 36 -26.75 -11.38 1.90
N HIS A 37 -26.86 -11.00 3.17
CA HIS A 37 -27.94 -10.16 3.71
C HIS A 37 -27.40 -8.89 4.36
N GLY A 38 -28.25 -7.86 4.44
CA GLY A 38 -27.92 -6.54 4.97
C GLY A 38 -27.48 -5.53 3.91
N GLU A 39 -27.81 -4.26 4.15
CA GLU A 39 -27.49 -3.12 3.28
C GLU A 39 -26.00 -2.75 3.35
N LEU A 40 -25.41 -2.85 4.55
CA LEU A 40 -23.99 -2.57 4.80
C LEU A 40 -23.05 -3.44 3.94
N GLY A 41 -23.51 -4.61 3.49
CA GLY A 41 -22.75 -5.54 2.65
C GLY A 41 -22.98 -5.37 1.14
N GLU A 42 -23.80 -4.42 0.69
CA GLU A 42 -24.17 -4.31 -0.72
C GLU A 42 -22.95 -4.00 -1.61
N GLY A 43 -22.09 -3.06 -1.18
CA GLY A 43 -20.86 -2.72 -1.90
C GLY A 43 -19.93 -3.92 -2.06
N ALA A 44 -19.81 -4.76 -1.04
CA ALA A 44 -18.99 -5.97 -1.09
C ALA A 44 -19.56 -7.00 -2.08
N ARG A 45 -20.89 -7.15 -2.18
CA ARG A 45 -21.51 -8.02 -3.18
C ARG A 45 -21.28 -7.52 -4.60
N ARG A 46 -21.44 -6.21 -4.82
CA ARG A 46 -21.17 -5.58 -6.12
C ARG A 46 -19.70 -5.77 -6.50
N PHE A 47 -18.78 -5.59 -5.55
CA PHE A 47 -17.35 -5.83 -5.76
C PHE A 47 -17.07 -7.28 -6.19
N VAL A 48 -17.65 -8.25 -5.50
CA VAL A 48 -17.51 -9.68 -5.85
C VAL A 48 -18.05 -9.99 -7.23
N PHE A 49 -19.19 -9.39 -7.60
CA PHE A 49 -19.86 -9.69 -8.85
C PHE A 49 -19.18 -9.05 -10.08
N PHE A 50 -18.72 -7.81 -9.96
CA PHE A 50 -18.17 -7.03 -11.08
C PHE A 50 -16.63 -7.11 -11.16
N ASN A 51 -15.94 -6.93 -10.03
CA ASN A 51 -14.49 -6.71 -10.04
C ASN A 51 -13.67 -8.00 -9.95
N ILE A 52 -14.15 -9.02 -9.24
CA ILE A 52 -13.40 -10.29 -9.09
C ILE A 52 -13.09 -10.97 -10.43
N PRO A 53 -14.01 -11.07 -11.40
CA PRO A 53 -13.69 -11.63 -12.72
C PRO A 53 -12.55 -10.89 -13.42
N GLN A 54 -12.55 -9.55 -13.35
CA GLN A 54 -11.51 -8.72 -13.97
C GLN A 54 -10.16 -8.93 -13.28
N ILE A 55 -10.14 -8.93 -11.95
CA ILE A 55 -8.92 -9.14 -11.16
C ILE A 55 -8.33 -10.52 -11.42
N GLN A 56 -9.16 -11.57 -11.45
CA GLN A 56 -8.72 -12.94 -11.71
C GLN A 56 -8.14 -13.09 -13.12
N TYR A 57 -8.76 -12.44 -14.12
CA TYR A 57 -8.29 -12.48 -15.49
C TYR A 57 -6.91 -11.85 -15.66
N LYS A 58 -6.65 -10.73 -14.98
CA LYS A 58 -5.36 -10.04 -15.00
C LYS A 58 -4.29 -10.75 -14.15
N ASN A 59 -4.70 -11.47 -13.11
CA ASN A 59 -3.79 -12.07 -12.12
C ASN A 59 -4.03 -13.59 -12.01
N PRO A 60 -3.67 -14.39 -13.02
CA PRO A 60 -3.94 -15.84 -13.03
C PRO A 60 -3.19 -16.59 -11.92
N TRP A 61 -2.06 -16.04 -11.46
CA TRP A 61 -1.19 -16.65 -10.45
C TRP A 61 -1.60 -16.36 -9.00
N VAL A 62 -2.59 -15.49 -8.79
CA VAL A 62 -3.11 -15.16 -7.45
C VAL A 62 -4.35 -16.01 -7.19
N GLN A 63 -4.36 -16.70 -6.06
CA GLN A 63 -5.52 -17.48 -5.63
C GLN A 63 -6.52 -16.55 -4.94
N ILE A 64 -7.72 -16.46 -5.49
CA ILE A 64 -8.84 -15.71 -4.88
C ILE A 64 -9.82 -16.71 -4.25
N MET A 65 -10.08 -16.55 -2.96
CA MET A 65 -11.07 -17.35 -2.22
C MET A 65 -12.17 -16.44 -1.68
N MET A 66 -13.41 -16.95 -1.70
CA MET A 66 -14.59 -16.20 -1.27
C MET A 66 -15.30 -16.94 -0.13
N PHE A 67 -15.54 -16.24 0.97
CA PHE A 67 -16.29 -16.72 2.12
C PHE A 67 -17.60 -15.94 2.26
N LYS A 68 -18.68 -16.64 2.58
CA LYS A 68 -20.02 -16.07 2.72
C LYS A 68 -20.49 -16.22 4.16
N ASN A 69 -21.03 -15.16 4.75
CA ASN A 69 -21.70 -15.17 6.06
C ASN A 69 -20.87 -15.74 7.22
N MET A 70 -19.54 -15.66 7.15
CA MET A 70 -18.66 -16.12 8.22
C MET A 70 -18.49 -15.05 9.31
N THR A 71 -18.58 -13.77 8.95
CA THR A 71 -18.40 -12.65 9.87
C THR A 71 -19.49 -11.61 9.67
N PRO A 72 -19.92 -10.89 10.72
CA PRO A 72 -20.99 -9.90 10.59
C PRO A 72 -20.63 -8.72 9.67
N THR A 73 -19.33 -8.42 9.53
CA THR A 73 -18.82 -7.36 8.68
C THR A 73 -18.01 -7.93 7.50
N PRO A 74 -18.18 -7.38 6.27
CA PRO A 74 -17.40 -7.79 5.12
C PRO A 74 -15.97 -7.24 5.20
N PHE A 75 -14.99 -8.04 4.80
CA PHE A 75 -13.59 -7.60 4.75
C PHE A 75 -12.78 -8.32 3.67
N LEU A 76 -11.68 -7.69 3.30
CA LEU A 76 -10.67 -8.22 2.39
C LEU A 76 -9.41 -8.54 3.20
N ARG A 77 -8.84 -9.72 2.96
CA ARG A 77 -7.57 -10.11 3.57
C ARG A 77 -6.63 -10.64 2.51
N PHE A 78 -5.41 -10.14 2.54
CA PHE A 78 -4.35 -10.52 1.61
C PHE A 78 -3.25 -11.25 2.36
N TYR A 79 -2.78 -12.34 1.80
CA TYR A 79 -1.63 -13.08 2.28
C TYR A 79 -0.46 -12.82 1.34
N LEU A 80 0.54 -12.14 1.87
CA LEU A 80 1.75 -11.80 1.14
C LEU A 80 2.79 -12.91 1.35
N GLY A 81 3.43 -13.31 0.26
CA GLY A 81 4.63 -14.13 0.28
C GLY A 81 5.78 -13.37 0.94
N LYS A 82 6.82 -14.12 1.34
CA LYS A 82 8.02 -13.55 1.94
C LYS A 82 8.56 -12.45 1.00
N PRO A 83 8.84 -11.24 1.49
CA PRO A 83 9.57 -10.27 0.70
C PRO A 83 10.96 -10.87 0.43
N SER A 84 11.31 -11.07 -0.84
CA SER A 84 12.71 -11.25 -1.19
C SER A 84 13.44 -10.00 -0.69
N ARG A 85 14.46 -10.20 0.15
CA ARG A 85 15.24 -9.12 0.73
C ARG A 85 16.07 -8.44 -0.37
N GLU A 86 15.47 -7.58 -1.17
CA GLU A 86 16.22 -6.56 -1.89
C GLU A 86 16.44 -5.42 -0.91
N ARG A 87 17.46 -5.55 -0.05
CA ARG A 87 18.00 -4.43 0.71
C ARG A 87 18.39 -3.38 -0.32
N SER A 88 17.61 -2.31 -0.41
CA SER A 88 18.00 -1.09 -1.10
C SER A 88 19.36 -0.65 -0.57
N ARG A 89 20.43 -0.99 -1.31
CA ARG A 89 21.74 -0.37 -1.17
C ARG A 89 21.50 1.09 -1.54
N ARG A 90 21.37 1.95 -0.52
CA ARG A 90 21.57 3.40 -0.67
C ARG A 90 22.89 3.58 -1.42
N LYS A 91 22.84 3.86 -2.72
CA LYS A 91 23.97 4.47 -3.42
C LYS A 91 23.98 5.93 -2.98
N ASN A 92 24.61 6.20 -1.83
CA ASN A 92 25.17 7.53 -1.56
C ASN A 92 26.36 7.68 -2.51
N SER A 93 26.13 8.18 -3.72
CA SER A 93 27.20 8.76 -4.53
C SER A 93 27.37 10.21 -4.09
N PHE A 94 28.07 10.40 -2.97
CA PHE A 94 28.85 11.60 -2.74
C PHE A 94 29.99 11.58 -3.76
N LEU A 95 29.99 12.49 -4.72
CA LEU A 95 31.16 12.79 -5.55
C LEU A 95 31.09 14.24 -6.03
N THR A 96 31.54 15.12 -5.17
CA THR A 96 32.21 16.36 -5.53
C THR A 96 33.27 16.62 -4.45
N GLN A 97 34.52 16.25 -4.74
CA GLN A 97 35.69 16.95 -4.21
C GLN A 97 35.94 18.15 -5.13
N PRO A 98 36.50 19.27 -4.63
CA PRO A 98 37.96 19.41 -4.43
C PRO A 98 38.26 20.25 -3.15
N THR A 99 39.46 20.48 -2.61
CA THR A 99 40.82 20.61 -3.12
C THR A 99 41.77 20.42 -1.93
N LEU A 100 42.97 19.91 -2.20
CA LEU A 100 44.09 19.73 -1.28
C LEU A 100 44.55 21.01 -0.59
N ALA A 101 44.82 20.94 0.72
CA ALA A 101 45.89 21.72 1.37
C ALA A 101 46.43 20.94 2.60
N PRO A 102 47.74 20.99 2.91
CA PRO A 102 48.40 20.01 3.75
C PRO A 102 48.65 20.51 5.19
N GLU A 103 49.00 19.54 6.04
CA GLU A 103 49.73 19.65 7.32
C GLU A 103 49.05 20.39 8.50
N SER A 104 48.76 19.63 9.57
CA SER A 104 49.44 19.81 10.86
C SER A 104 48.89 18.83 11.91
N ILE A 105 49.84 18.22 12.62
CA ILE A 105 49.64 17.40 13.80
C ILE A 105 49.09 18.29 14.92
N ALA A 106 47.91 17.95 15.46
CA ALA A 106 47.51 18.41 16.79
C ALA A 106 46.50 17.44 17.40
N CYS A 107 46.95 16.74 18.45
CA CYS A 107 46.10 16.10 19.44
C CYS A 107 45.27 17.21 20.12
N GLY A 108 43.95 17.07 20.17
CA GLY A 108 43.09 18.09 20.78
C GLY A 108 41.71 17.56 21.08
N SER A 109 41.49 17.15 22.32
CA SER A 109 40.18 16.98 22.93
C SER A 109 39.35 18.25 22.72
N ALA A 110 38.20 18.15 22.05
CA ALA A 110 37.28 19.27 21.94
C ALA A 110 35.84 18.79 22.13
N SER A 111 35.37 19.05 23.34
CA SER A 111 33.95 19.17 23.67
C SER A 111 33.31 20.34 22.89
N VAL A 112 31.98 20.44 23.01
CA VAL A 112 31.12 21.63 22.78
C VAL A 112 30.47 21.71 21.39
N ARG A 113 29.13 21.54 21.33
CA ARG A 113 28.13 22.64 21.43
C ARG A 113 26.80 22.22 20.81
N TRP A 114 25.81 21.88 21.63
CA TRP A 114 24.42 21.90 21.17
C TRP A 114 23.96 23.36 21.06
N ARG A 115 23.85 23.87 19.83
CA ARG A 115 23.16 25.13 19.56
C ARG A 115 21.67 24.85 19.41
N GLY A 116 20.92 25.22 20.45
CA GLY A 116 19.49 25.36 20.38
C GLY A 116 19.09 26.40 19.33
N ARG A 117 17.93 26.16 18.71
CA ARG A 117 17.19 27.17 17.98
C ARG A 117 15.71 26.96 18.29
N CYS A 118 15.26 27.61 19.36
CA CYS A 118 13.86 27.90 19.59
C CYS A 118 13.45 29.06 18.65
N PRO A 119 12.36 28.96 17.91
CA PRO A 119 11.65 30.12 17.41
C PRO A 119 10.56 30.49 18.40
N ALA A 120 10.77 31.57 19.16
CA ALA A 120 9.70 32.21 19.90
C ALA A 120 8.86 33.08 18.96
N ARG A 121 7.54 32.93 18.99
CA ARG A 121 6.59 34.03 18.86
C ARG A 121 5.64 33.97 20.05
N ALA A 122 5.66 35.03 20.84
CA ALA A 122 4.61 35.44 21.77
C ALA A 122 3.24 35.38 21.05
N TRP A 123 2.10 35.15 21.69
CA TRP A 123 1.41 36.06 22.60
C TRP A 123 0.33 35.24 23.34
N CYS A 124 0.34 35.23 24.68
CA CYS A 124 -0.85 34.94 25.50
C CYS A 124 -0.68 35.69 26.83
N HIS A 125 -1.36 36.83 26.97
CA HIS A 125 -1.67 37.43 28.27
C HIS A 125 -2.99 36.84 28.76
N CYS A 126 -2.99 36.25 29.95
CA CYS A 126 -4.21 36.03 30.73
C CYS A 126 -4.12 36.88 32.01
N PRO A 127 -5.13 37.71 32.33
CA PRO A 127 -5.20 38.38 33.63
C PRO A 127 -5.82 37.43 34.66
N GLY A 128 -5.24 37.39 35.86
CA GLY A 128 -5.82 36.74 37.03
C GLY A 128 -6.67 37.71 37.84
N LYS A 129 -7.83 37.24 38.26
CA LYS A 129 -8.47 37.59 39.54
C LYS A 129 -9.16 36.34 40.06
#